data_AF-A0A3N1SIP4-F1
#
_entry.id   AF-A0A3N1SIP4-F1
#
_cell.length_a   1.000
_cell.length_b   1.000
_cell.length_c   1.000
_cell.angle_alpha   90.00
_cell.angle_beta   90.00
_cell.angle_gamma   90.00
#
_symmetry.space_group_name_H-M   'P 1'
#
loop_
_entity.id
_entity.type
_entity.pdbx_description
1 polymer ?
#
loop_
_entity_poly.entity_id
_entity_poly.type
_entity_poly.pdbx_seq_one_letter_code
_entity_poly.pdbx_strand_id
1 'polypeptide(L)' 'MTNHNSAEPAGADTCRVCQEFDLAEAVARSERDESRATDCRVLRRRHRAAEHGEHAEHGEQP' A
#
# COMPACT_ATOMS: atom_id res chain seq x y z
N MET A 1 -19.82 -18.27 17.46
CA MET A 1 -18.76 -18.68 16.51
C MET A 1 -17.79 -17.52 16.46
N THR A 2 -16.76 -17.54 17.33
CA THR A 2 -15.79 -16.45 17.39
C THR A 2 -14.80 -16.63 16.24
N ASN A 3 -14.98 -15.87 15.17
CA ASN A 3 -14.10 -15.87 14.01
C ASN A 3 -12.68 -15.49 14.44
N HIS A 4 -11.78 -16.47 14.39
CA HIS A 4 -10.37 -16.26 14.64
C HIS A 4 -9.76 -15.57 13.42
N ASN A 5 -9.43 -14.30 13.67
CA ASN A 5 -8.38 -13.51 13.05
C ASN A 5 -7.23 -14.36 12.49
N SER A 6 -7.22 -14.57 11.17
CA SER A 6 -6.09 -15.13 10.44
C SER A 6 -5.07 -14.02 10.17
N ALA A 7 -4.02 -13.99 10.98
CA ALA A 7 -2.82 -13.21 10.69
C ALA A 7 -1.97 -13.98 9.67
N GLU A 8 -2.14 -13.67 8.39
CA GLU A 8 -1.24 -14.09 7.31
C GLU A 8 -0.48 -12.83 6.82
N PRO A 9 0.85 -12.87 6.61
CA PRO A 9 1.61 -11.77 6.01
C PRO A 9 1.35 -11.63 4.49
N ALA A 10 0.08 -11.59 4.10
CA ALA A 10 -0.41 -11.48 2.72
C ALA A 10 -1.14 -10.15 2.46
N GLY A 11 -0.95 -9.16 3.34
CA GLY A 11 -1.73 -7.91 3.34
C GLY A 11 -1.56 -7.05 2.09
N ALA A 12 -0.33 -6.92 1.58
CA ALA A 12 -0.05 -6.03 0.45
C ALA A 12 -0.46 -6.59 -0.91
N ASP A 13 -0.37 -7.91 -1.11
CA ASP A 13 -0.66 -8.57 -2.40
C ASP A 13 -2.17 -8.65 -2.67
N THR A 14 -2.97 -8.79 -1.62
CA THR A 14 -4.45 -8.86 -1.71
C THR A 14 -5.14 -7.50 -1.55
N CYS A 15 -4.40 -6.43 -1.25
CA CYS A 15 -5.00 -5.12 -1.03
C CYS A 15 -5.46 -4.47 -2.34
N ARG A 16 -6.77 -4.23 -2.44
CA ARG A 16 -7.37 -3.55 -3.60
C ARG A 16 -6.80 -2.15 -3.81
N VAL A 17 -6.51 -1.41 -2.74
CA VAL A 17 -5.97 -0.05 -2.82
C VAL A 17 -4.53 -0.07 -3.34
N CYS A 18 -3.71 -1.02 -2.90
CA CYS A 18 -2.36 -1.22 -3.47
C CYS A 18 -2.40 -1.52 -4.97
N GLN A 19 -3.33 -2.39 -5.41
CA GLN A 19 -3.52 -2.73 -6.82
C GLN A 19 -4.03 -1.54 -7.64
N GLU A 20 -4.93 -0.72 -7.08
CA GLU A 20 -5.44 0.48 -7.74
C GLU A 20 -4.32 1.50 -7.99
N PHE A 21 -3.43 1.72 -7.02
CA PHE A 21 -2.27 2.59 -7.24
C PHE A 21 -1.28 2.03 -8.28
N ASP A 22 -1.14 0.70 -8.38
CA ASP A 22 -0.28 0.08 -9.39
C ASP A 22 -0.86 0.25 -10.81
N LEU A 23 -2.17 0.03 -10.97
CA LEU A 23 -2.87 0.30 -12.23
C LEU A 23 -2.81 1.79 -12.61
N ALA A 24 -3.03 2.69 -11.66
CA ALA A 24 -2.95 4.13 -11.89
C ALA A 24 -1.52 4.57 -12.28
N GLU A 25 -0.49 3.99 -11.66
CA GLU A 25 0.92 4.20 -12.05
C GLU A 25 1.16 3.74 -13.49
N ALA A 26 0.67 2.56 -13.87
CA ALA A 26 0.84 2.02 -15.22
C ALA A 26 0.14 2.89 -16.28
N VAL A 27 -1.09 3.36 -16.00
CA VAL A 27 -1.82 4.28 -16.88
C VAL A 27 -1.06 5.60 -17.02
N ALA A 28 -0.63 6.21 -15.90
CA ALA A 28 0.14 7.45 -15.92
C ALA A 28 1.45 7.32 -16.71
N ARG A 29 2.16 6.19 -16.58
CA ARG A 29 3.35 5.88 -17.39
C ARG A 29 3.03 5.77 -18.88
N SER A 30 1.92 5.12 -19.24
CA SER A 30 1.45 5.05 -20.64
C SER A 30 1.09 6.42 -21.20
N GLU A 31 0.55 7.32 -20.37
CA GLU A 31 0.25 8.71 -20.73
C GLU A 31 1.49 9.63 -20.72
N ARG A 32 2.66 9.13 -20.30
CA ARG A 32 3.88 9.90 -19.99
C ARG A 32 3.68 10.99 -18.94
N ASP A 33 2.72 10.81 -18.05
CA ASP A 33 2.50 11.66 -16.90
C ASP A 33 3.41 11.22 -15.74
N GLU A 34 4.67 11.68 -15.77
CA GLU A 34 5.68 11.30 -14.78
C GLU A 34 5.36 11.81 -13.37
N SER A 35 4.65 12.94 -13.29
CA SER A 35 4.18 13.53 -12.03
C SER A 35 3.19 12.60 -11.35
N ARG A 36 2.14 12.20 -12.08
CA ARG A 36 1.08 11.33 -11.57
C ARG A 36 1.59 9.92 -11.29
N ALA A 37 2.52 9.41 -12.10
CA ALA A 37 3.18 8.12 -11.82
C ALA A 37 3.98 8.15 -10.51
N THR A 38 4.66 9.27 -10.23
CA THR A 38 5.40 9.46 -8.97
C THR A 38 4.46 9.58 -7.78
N ASP A 39 3.35 10.31 -7.92
CA ASP A 39 2.33 10.44 -6.88
C ASP A 39 1.73 9.07 -6.50
N CYS A 40 1.36 8.25 -7.48
CA CYS A 40 0.84 6.89 -7.25
C CYS A 40 1.83 6.01 -6.48
N ARG A 41 3.14 6.14 -6.75
CA ARG A 41 4.19 5.43 -6.00
C ARG A 41 4.26 5.85 -4.55
N VAL A 42 4.18 7.16 -4.29
CA VAL A 42 4.23 7.72 -2.93
C VAL A 42 2.98 7.30 -2.14
N LEU A 43 1.80 7.41 -2.75
CA LEU A 43 0.55 6.98 -2.13
C LEU A 43 0.55 5.49 -1.79
N ARG A 44 1.01 4.64 -2.72
CA ARG A 44 1.16 3.19 -2.47
C ARG A 44 2.10 2.90 -1.31
N ARG A 45 3.26 3.58 -1.22
CA ARG A 45 4.19 3.39 -0.09
C ARG A 45 3.58 3.82 1.24
N ARG A 46 2.91 4.96 1.28
CA ARG A 46 2.22 5.45 2.49
C ARG A 46 1.12 4.51 2.94
N HIS A 47 0.32 4.02 1.99
CA HIS A 47 -0.72 3.04 2.26
C HIS A 47 -0.13 1.74 2.80
N ARG A 48 0.95 1.21 2.21
CA ARG A 48 1.64 0.03 2.74
C ARG A 48 2.18 0.25 4.15
N ALA A 49 2.74 1.42 4.43
CA ALA A 49 3.23 1.75 5.76
C ALA A 49 2.11 1.86 6.80
N ALA A 50 0.97 2.44 6.44
CA ALA A 50 -0.16 2.63 7.35
C ALA A 50 -1.01 1.37 7.56
N GLU A 51 -1.33 0.67 6.47
CA GLU A 51 -2.33 -0.41 6.45
C GLU A 51 -1.71 -1.81 6.42
N HIS A 52 -0.45 -1.93 5.97
CA HIS A 52 0.25 -3.22 5.89
C HIS A 52 1.43 -3.35 6.85
N GLY A 53 1.72 -2.30 7.63
CA GLY A 53 2.63 -2.40 8.76
C GLY A 53 4.02 -2.91 8.39
N GLU A 54 4.64 -2.40 7.31
CA GLU A 54 6.10 -2.50 7.13
C GLU A 54 6.86 -1.54 8.10
N HIS A 55 6.26 -1.30 9.27
CA HIS A 55 6.87 -0.74 10.46
C HIS A 55 6.55 -1.72 11.58
N ALA A 56 7.37 -2.76 11.70
CA ALA A 56 7.76 -3.18 13.03
C ALA A 56 8.31 -1.92 13.73
N GLU A 57 7.88 -1.69 14.97
CA GLU A 57 8.41 -0.69 15.90
C GLU A 57 8.31 0.80 15.53
N HIS A 58 7.10 1.39 15.64
CA HIS A 58 7.03 2.70 16.30
C HIS A 58 6.77 2.45 17.79
N GLY A 59 7.87 2.19 18.51
CA GLY A 59 7.88 2.20 19.96
C GLY A 59 7.45 3.58 20.45
N GLU A 60 6.37 3.58 21.23
CA GLU A 60 6.09 4.50 22.33
C GLU A 60 7.30 5.38 22.72
N GLN A 61 7.20 6.68 22.48
CA GLN A 61 8.11 7.68 23.04
C GLN A 61 7.43 8.34 24.27
N PRO A 62 8.01 8.22 25.47
CA PRO A 62 7.73 9.12 26.59
C PRO A 62 8.45 10.47 26.47
#